data_AF-A0A2N6CCD3-F1
#
_entry.id   AF-A0A2N6CCD3-F1
#
_cell.length_a   1.000
_cell.length_b   1.000
_cell.length_c   1.000
_cell.angle_alpha   90.00
_cell.angle_beta   90.00
_cell.angle_gamma   90.00
#
_symmetry.space_group_name_H-M   'P 1'
#
loop_
_entity.id
_entity.type
_entity.pdbx_description
1 polymer ?
#
loop_
_entity_poly.entity_id
_entity_poly.type
_entity_poly.pdbx_seq_one_letter_code
_entity_poly.pdbx_strand_id
1 'polypeptide(L)' 'HHVEATYLAWIDARRLDNIFPARFFEAFGVGLSEGSDFGLPGYVRLNFGCRRLLLRQALQRMKQAAEGK' A
#
# COMPACT_ATOMS: atom_id res chain seq x y z
N HIS A 1 13.15 -18.77 10.30
CA HIS A 1 12.66 -19.14 8.96
C HIS A 1 12.15 -17.88 8.28
N HIS A 2 13.01 -17.25 7.48
CA HIS A 2 12.70 -16.02 6.76
C HIS A 2 11.88 -16.41 5.52
N VAL A 3 10.59 -16.09 5.50
CA VAL A 3 9.74 -16.31 4.32
C VAL A 3 10.02 -15.15 3.37
N GLU A 4 10.84 -15.38 2.33
CA GLU A 4 11.35 -14.32 1.43
C GLU A 4 10.60 -14.17 0.11
N ALA A 5 9.51 -14.88 -0.15
CA ALA A 5 8.77 -14.67 -1.40
C ALA A 5 7.29 -15.01 -1.24
N THR A 6 6.53 -14.08 -0.67
CA THR A 6 5.09 -13.99 -0.96
C THR A 6 4.84 -12.75 -1.82
N TYR A 7 3.68 -12.68 -2.44
CA TYR A 7 3.27 -11.52 -3.23
C TYR A 7 2.72 -10.37 -2.38
N LEU A 8 3.09 -10.30 -1.09
CA LEU A 8 2.61 -9.30 -0.13
C LEU A 8 3.77 -8.49 0.43
N ALA A 9 3.64 -7.16 0.40
CA ALA A 9 4.57 -6.22 1.01
C ALA A 9 3.84 -5.32 2.01
N TRP A 10 4.45 -5.13 3.18
CA TRP A 10 4.01 -4.14 4.17
C TRP A 10 4.76 -2.83 3.94
N ILE A 11 4.02 -1.72 3.90
CA ILE A 11 4.57 -0.37 3.68
C ILE A 11 4.13 0.51 4.84
N ASP A 12 5.09 1.17 5.49
CA ASP A 12 4.83 2.18 6.50
C ASP A 12 4.29 3.45 5.84
N ALA A 13 3.04 3.78 6.12
CA ALA A 13 2.34 4.93 5.56
C ALA A 13 2.02 6.01 6.61
N ARG A 14 2.58 5.92 7.83
CA ARG A 14 2.30 6.83 8.95
C ARG A 14 2.62 8.29 8.65
N ARG A 15 3.56 8.54 7.73
CA ARG A 15 3.89 9.89 7.25
C ARG A 15 2.86 10.46 6.28
N LEU A 16 1.99 9.63 5.70
CA LEU A 16 0.92 10.02 4.77
C LEU A 16 -0.43 10.13 5.50
N ASP A 17 -0.81 9.11 6.25
CA ASP A 17 -1.97 9.11 7.14
C ASP A 17 -1.73 8.06 8.22
N ASN A 18 -1.90 8.44 9.49
CA ASN A 18 -1.62 7.55 10.63
C ASN A 18 -2.88 6.81 11.12
N ILE A 19 -4.06 7.12 10.59
CA ILE A 19 -5.33 6.56 11.01
C ILE A 19 -5.85 5.58 9.95
N PHE A 20 -5.97 6.01 8.69
CA PHE A 20 -6.52 5.18 7.61
C PHE A 20 -5.74 5.35 6.27
N PRO A 21 -4.45 4.98 6.22
CA PRO A 21 -3.64 5.14 5.02
C PRO A 21 -4.16 4.38 3.80
N ALA A 22 -4.89 3.27 3.94
CA ALA A 22 -5.49 2.62 2.77
C ALA A 22 -6.51 3.54 2.08
N ARG A 23 -7.35 4.23 2.84
CA ARG A 23 -8.34 5.19 2.31
C ARG A 23 -7.69 6.39 1.62
N PHE A 24 -6.54 6.82 2.11
CA PHE A 24 -5.75 7.86 1.44
C PHE A 24 -5.37 7.43 0.01
N PHE A 25 -4.85 6.21 -0.16
CA PHE A 25 -4.48 5.70 -1.49
C PHE A 25 -5.68 5.38 -2.39
N GLU A 26 -6.84 5.04 -1.81
CA GLU A 26 -8.08 4.83 -2.56
C GLU A 26 -8.51 6.10 -3.33
N ALA A 27 -8.30 7.29 -2.76
CA ALA A 27 -8.57 8.56 -3.44
C ALA A 27 -7.73 8.75 -4.72
N PHE A 28 -6.58 8.06 -4.82
CA PHE A 28 -5.71 8.04 -5.99
C PHE A 28 -5.93 6.78 -6.86
N GLY A 29 -6.99 6.03 -6.60
CA GLY A 29 -7.36 4.83 -7.36
C GLY A 29 -6.45 3.63 -7.10
N VAL A 30 -5.92 3.48 -5.88
CA VAL A 30 -5.15 2.32 -5.45
C VAL A 30 -5.79 1.70 -4.21
N GLY A 31 -6.38 0.51 -4.37
CA GLY A 31 -6.88 -0.27 -3.24
C GLY A 31 -5.76 -1.07 -2.58
N LEU A 32 -5.57 -0.88 -1.28
CA LEU A 32 -4.63 -1.61 -0.43
C LEU A 32 -5.37 -2.21 0.77
N SER A 33 -4.80 -3.23 1.42
CA SER A 33 -5.36 -3.68 2.71
C SER A 33 -4.87 -2.76 3.82
N GLU A 34 -5.77 -2.36 4.71
CA GLU A 34 -5.45 -1.56 5.88
C GLU A 34 -4.65 -2.39 6.89
N GLY A 35 -3.61 -1.82 7.48
CA GLY A 35 -2.76 -2.54 8.42
C GLY A 35 -3.42 -2.76 9.78
N SER A 36 -4.38 -1.92 10.17
CA SER A 36 -5.16 -2.09 11.41
C SER A 36 -5.87 -3.44 11.47
N ASP A 37 -6.35 -3.93 10.33
CA ASP A 37 -7.04 -5.22 10.22
C ASP A 37 -6.12 -6.42 10.53
N PHE A 38 -4.80 -6.19 10.56
CA PHE A 38 -3.76 -7.20 10.82
C PHE A 38 -2.89 -6.84 12.05
N GLY A 39 -3.30 -5.87 12.86
CA GLY A 39 -2.55 -5.45 14.05
C GLY A 39 -1.32 -4.56 13.77
N LEU A 40 -1.24 -3.94 12.59
CA LEU A 40 -0.19 -2.99 12.19
C LEU A 40 -0.78 -1.61 11.82
N PRO A 41 -1.31 -0.82 12.77
CA PRO A 41 -1.90 0.49 12.46
C PRO A 41 -0.91 1.42 11.75
N GLY A 42 -1.39 2.17 10.76
CA GLY A 42 -0.59 3.09 9.96
C GLY A 42 0.26 2.43 8.87
N TYR A 43 0.21 1.10 8.73
CA TYR A 43 0.78 0.38 7.59
C TYR A 43 -0.29 0.05 6.57
N VAL A 44 0.12 -0.17 5.32
CA VAL A 44 -0.72 -0.74 4.26
C VAL A 44 -0.08 -2.00 3.71
N ARG A 45 -0.90 -2.94 3.25
CA ARG A 45 -0.43 -4.15 2.56
C ARG A 45 -0.67 -4.06 1.07
N LEU A 46 0.42 -4.11 0.30
CA LEU A 46 0.40 -4.21 -1.15
C LEU A 46 0.41 -5.69 -1.56
N ASN A 47 -0.56 -6.09 -2.37
CA ASN A 47 -0.52 -7.36 -3.10
C ASN A 47 0.05 -7.11 -4.51
N PHE A 48 1.26 -7.60 -4.77
CA PHE A 48 1.95 -7.51 -6.06
C PHE A 48 1.87 -8.80 -6.89
N GLY A 49 0.96 -9.71 -6.54
CA GLY A 49 0.66 -10.97 -7.22
C GLY A 49 -0.22 -10.76 -8.45
N CYS A 50 0.09 -9.72 -9.23
CA CYS A 50 -0.69 -9.27 -10.38
C CYS A 50 0.21 -9.08 -11.60
N ARG A 51 -0.39 -8.74 -12.75
CA ARG A 51 0.36 -8.47 -13.98
C ARG A 51 1.30 -7.28 -13.75
N ARG A 52 2.54 -7.36 -14.24
CA ARG A 52 3.56 -6.30 -14.11
C ARG A 52 3.04 -4.92 -14.54
N LEU A 53 2.23 -4.85 -15.60
CA LEU A 53 1.63 -3.60 -16.07
C LEU A 53 0.75 -2.95 -15.00
N LEU A 54 -0.11 -3.74 -14.34
CA LEU A 54 -0.99 -3.25 -13.27
C LEU A 54 -0.19 -2.82 -12.05
N LEU A 55 0.82 -3.60 -11.65
CA LEU A 55 1.71 -3.22 -10.55
C LEU A 55 2.38 -1.87 -10.82
N ARG A 56 2.91 -1.64 -12.02
CA ARG A 56 3.52 -0.34 -12.38
C ARG A 56 2.50 0.80 -12.31
N GLN A 57 1.28 0.58 -12.78
CA GLN A 57 0.21 1.59 -12.70
C GLN A 57 -0.13 1.94 -11.25
N ALA A 58 -0.26 0.93 -10.38
CA ALA A 58 -0.50 1.14 -8.95
C ALA A 58 0.65 1.92 -8.29
N LEU A 59 1.91 1.52 -8.54
CA LEU A 59 3.09 2.21 -8.00
C LEU A 59 3.17 3.67 -8.47
N GLN A 60 2.83 3.96 -9.73
CA GLN A 60 2.80 5.33 -10.25
C GLN A 60 1.74 6.19 -9.56
N ARG A 61 0.55 5.64 -9.30
CA ARG A 61 -0.51 6.33 -8.55
C ARG A 61 -0.13 6.53 -7.08
N MET A 62 0.50 5.54 -6.45
CA MET A 62 1.02 5.66 -5.08
C MET A 62 2.09 6.76 -4.98
N LYS A 63 2.96 6.88 -5.99
CA LYS A 63 3.93 7.97 -6.09
C LYS A 63 3.23 9.34 -6.16
N GLN A 64 2.24 9.49 -7.03
CA GLN A 64 1.44 10.73 -7.13
C GLN A 64 0.74 11.06 -5.81
N ALA A 65 0.21 10.06 -5.12
CA ALA A 65 -0.39 10.24 -3.80
C ALA A 65 0.63 10.78 -2.78
N ALA A 66 1.83 10.22 -2.75
CA ALA A 66 2.89 10.63 -1.84
C ALA A 66 3.48 12.01 -2.15
N GLU A 67 3.55 12.40 -3.43
CA GLU A 67 4.04 13.71 -3.88
C GLU A 67 2.98 14.82 -3.79
N GLY A 68 1.69 14.47 -3.84
CA GLY A 68 0.57 15.41 -3.71
C GLY A 68 0.22 15.81 -2.28
N LYS A 69 1.01 15.36 -1.30
CA LYS A 69 0.89 15.71 0.12
C LYS A 69 1.84 16.84 0.48
#